data_AF-A0A1D6GXN6-F1
#
_entry.id   AF-A0A1D6GXN6-F1
#
_cell.length_a   1.000
_cell.length_b   1.000
_cell.length_c   1.000
_cell.angle_alpha   90.00
_cell.angle_beta   90.00
_cell.angle_gamma   90.00
#
_symmetry.space_group_name_H-M   'P 1'
#
loop_
_entity.id
_entity.type
_entity.pdbx_description
1 polymer ?
#
loop_
_entity_poly.entity_id
_entity_poly.type
_entity_poly.pdbx_seq_one_letter_code
_entity_poly.pdbx_strand_id
1 'polypeptide(L)'
;MNMKIFVDTDADVRLTRRIRRDTIDKGRDIKAVLDQYSKFVKPAFEDFILPTKKYADIIIPRGGDNDVAIDLIVQHIRTKLGQHDLCKIHPNLYVIQTTYQIRGMHTIIRDAATATHDFIFYADRLIRLVVEHGLGHLPFQEKQVITPTGKQVLCIWFPVFFVHISFLLK
;
A
#
# COMPACT_ATOMS: atom_id res chain seq x y z
N MET A 1 11.86 14.30 0.13
CA MET A 1 11.68 14.54 1.59
C MET A 1 10.64 13.55 2.08
N ASN A 2 11.00 12.72 3.05
CA ASN A 2 10.10 11.72 3.65
C ASN A 2 9.56 12.30 4.96
N MET A 3 8.25 12.23 5.18
CA MET A 3 7.58 12.74 6.38
C MET A 3 7.18 11.55 7.26
N LYS A 4 7.63 11.54 8.51
CA LYS A 4 7.30 10.52 9.51
C LYS A 4 6.20 11.04 10.42
N ILE A 5 5.12 10.27 10.53
CA ILE A 5 3.93 10.65 11.29
C ILE A 5 3.71 9.66 12.43
N PHE A 6 3.44 10.16 13.63
CA PHE A 6 3.04 9.36 14.78
C PHE A 6 1.63 9.74 15.23
N VAL A 7 0.73 8.77 15.35
CA VAL A 7 -0.64 8.99 15.81
C VAL A 7 -0.72 8.71 17.29
N ASP A 8 -1.06 9.75 18.06
CA ASP A 8 -1.12 9.70 19.52
C ASP A 8 -2.57 9.60 19.99
N THR A 9 -2.85 8.61 20.82
CA THR A 9 -4.19 8.35 21.36
C THR A 9 -4.06 7.65 22.71
N ASP A 10 -4.97 7.98 23.63
CA ASP A 10 -4.98 7.41 24.97
C ASP A 10 -5.16 5.88 24.95
N ALA A 11 -4.60 5.21 25.95
CA ALA A 11 -4.54 3.74 26.00
C ALA A 11 -5.93 3.09 26.13
N ASP A 12 -6.83 3.75 26.87
CA ASP A 12 -8.23 3.39 27.08
C ASP A 12 -9.06 3.46 25.79
N VAL A 13 -8.90 4.53 25.01
CA VAL A 13 -9.55 4.70 23.70
C VAL A 13 -9.05 3.62 22.73
N ARG A 14 -7.74 3.35 22.70
CA ARG A 14 -7.14 2.28 21.88
C ARG A 14 -7.65 0.90 22.29
N LEU A 15 -7.74 0.63 23.58
CA LEU A 15 -8.25 -0.63 24.11
C LEU A 15 -9.74 -0.80 23.77
N THR A 16 -10.55 0.23 23.98
CA THR A 16 -11.98 0.23 23.66
C THR A 16 -12.23 -0.05 22.18
N ARG A 17 -11.49 0.61 21.29
CA ARG A 17 -11.55 0.36 19.83
C ARG A 17 -11.19 -1.08 19.48
N ARG A 18 -10.15 -1.63 20.13
CA ARG A 18 -9.72 -3.01 19.93
C ARG A 18 -10.77 -4.02 20.41
N ILE A 19 -11.37 -3.81 21.58
CA ILE A 19 -12.42 -4.68 22.10
C ILE A 19 -13.60 -4.70 21.14
N ARG A 20 -14.12 -3.53 20.74
CA ARG A 20 -15.25 -3.46 19.79
C ARG A 20 -14.95 -4.21 18.49
N ARG A 21 -13.79 -3.98 17.90
CA ARG A 21 -13.37 -4.64 16.64
C ARG A 21 -13.21 -6.16 16.80
N ASP A 22 -12.50 -6.62 17.83
CA ASP A 22 -12.22 -8.05 18.01
C ASP A 22 -13.47 -8.84 18.48
N THR A 23 -14.43 -8.18 19.15
CA THR A 23 -15.72 -8.79 19.53
C THR A 23 -16.71 -8.82 18.36
N ILE A 24 -16.83 -7.72 17.59
CA ILE A 24 -17.80 -7.62 16.48
C ILE A 24 -17.31 -8.37 15.24
N ASP A 25 -16.07 -8.15 14.81
CA ASP A 25 -15.59 -8.65 13.51
C ASP A 25 -15.00 -10.07 13.60
N LYS A 26 -14.56 -10.50 14.79
CA LYS A 26 -13.84 -11.77 15.00
C LYS A 26 -14.50 -12.70 16.01
N GLY A 27 -15.61 -12.30 16.63
CA GLY A 27 -16.36 -13.13 17.59
C GLY A 27 -15.55 -13.59 18.81
N ARG A 28 -14.51 -12.84 19.22
CA ARG A 28 -13.67 -13.22 20.36
C ARG A 28 -14.29 -12.81 21.69
N ASP A 29 -14.07 -13.64 22.71
CA ASP A 29 -14.43 -13.31 24.09
C ASP A 29 -13.58 -12.14 24.61
N ILE A 30 -14.23 -11.25 25.37
CA ILE A 30 -13.65 -10.02 25.92
C ILE A 30 -12.49 -10.36 26.85
N LYS A 31 -12.61 -11.44 27.64
CA LYS A 31 -11.56 -11.87 28.57
C LYS A 31 -10.27 -12.21 27.84
N ALA A 32 -10.36 -12.97 26.74
CA ALA A 32 -9.21 -13.34 25.94
C ALA A 32 -8.51 -12.10 25.32
N VAL A 33 -9.28 -11.09 24.91
CA VAL A 33 -8.73 -9.83 24.38
C VAL A 33 -8.00 -9.04 25.47
N LEU A 34 -8.56 -8.98 26.68
CA LEU A 34 -7.95 -8.28 27.83
C LEU A 34 -6.68 -8.97 28.31
N ASP A 35 -6.68 -10.30 28.39
CA ASP A 35 -5.51 -11.10 28.77
C ASP A 35 -4.38 -10.90 27.77
N GLN A 36 -4.69 -10.96 26.47
CA GLN A 36 -3.71 -10.70 25.43
C GLN A 36 -3.18 -9.26 25.48
N TYR A 37 -4.06 -8.29 25.74
CA TYR A 37 -3.67 -6.88 25.82
C TYR A 37 -2.65 -6.64 26.94
N SER A 38 -2.96 -7.14 28.15
CA SER A 38 -2.11 -6.96 29.31
C SER A 38 -0.78 -7.72 29.19
N LYS A 39 -0.82 -8.95 28.64
CA LYS A 39 0.36 -9.82 28.58
C LYS A 39 1.35 -9.44 27.47
N PHE A 40 0.87 -8.97 26.32
CA PHE A 40 1.73 -8.78 25.15
C PHE A 40 1.68 -7.37 24.57
N VAL A 41 0.52 -6.73 24.55
CA VAL A 41 0.31 -5.53 23.74
C VAL A 41 0.76 -4.28 24.48
N LYS A 42 0.39 -4.16 25.76
CA LYS A 42 0.79 -3.03 26.59
C LYS A 42 2.32 -2.96 26.76
N PRO A 43 3.02 -4.05 27.17
CA PRO A 43 4.48 -4.02 27.29
C PRO A 43 5.15 -3.70 25.96
N ALA A 44 4.71 -4.35 24.86
CA ALA A 44 5.30 -4.09 23.55
C ALA A 44 5.08 -2.64 23.07
N PHE A 45 3.94 -2.03 23.42
CA PHE A 45 3.70 -0.63 23.10
C PHE A 45 4.63 0.29 23.87
N GLU A 46 4.78 0.09 25.18
CA GLU A 46 5.60 0.92 26.05
C GLU A 46 7.10 0.78 25.73
N ASP A 47 7.57 -0.45 25.47
CA ASP A 47 8.99 -0.74 25.26
C ASP A 47 9.46 -0.43 23.83
N PHE A 48 8.62 -0.66 22.81
CA PHE A 48 9.05 -0.58 21.40
C PHE A 48 8.35 0.50 20.59
N ILE A 49 7.06 0.77 20.83
CA ILE A 49 6.29 1.68 19.96
C ILE A 49 6.36 3.12 20.48
N LEU A 50 6.15 3.33 21.78
CA LEU A 50 6.14 4.65 22.39
C LEU A 50 7.47 5.41 22.22
N PRO A 51 8.66 4.78 22.35
CA PRO A 51 9.93 5.46 22.12
C PRO A 51 10.12 5.94 20.68
N THR A 52 9.37 5.40 19.71
CA THR A 52 9.47 5.84 18.31
C THR A 52 8.84 7.21 18.08
N LYS A 53 7.98 7.68 18.99
CA LYS A 53 7.33 9.00 18.94
C LYS A 53 8.34 10.15 18.79
N LYS A 54 9.54 10.02 19.35
CA LYS A 54 10.61 11.03 19.27
C LYS A 54 11.24 11.18 17.89
N TYR A 55 11.06 10.21 17.00
CA TYR A 55 11.59 10.23 15.63
C TYR A 55 10.58 10.70 14.59
N ALA A 56 9.38 11.07 15.02
CA ALA A 56 8.32 11.55 14.16
C ALA A 56 8.46 13.05 13.90
N ASP A 57 8.21 13.45 12.66
CA ASP A 57 8.19 14.86 12.24
C ASP A 57 6.86 15.52 12.63
N ILE A 58 5.76 14.74 12.64
CA ILE A 58 4.42 15.20 12.99
C ILE A 58 3.78 14.22 13.98
N ILE A 59 3.19 14.75 15.05
CA ILE A 59 2.41 13.99 16.02
C ILE A 59 0.93 14.43 15.91
N ILE A 60 0.05 13.47 15.63
CA ILE A 60 -1.39 13.74 15.46
C ILE A 60 -2.16 13.26 16.69
N PRO A 61 -2.70 14.18 17.51
CA PRO A 61 -3.53 13.81 18.64
C PRO A 61 -4.92 13.37 18.17
N ARG A 62 -5.53 12.46 18.93
CA ARG A 62 -6.91 11.95 18.75
C ARG A 62 -7.15 11.17 17.44
N GLY A 63 -6.07 10.79 16.75
CA GLY A 63 -6.10 9.89 15.59
C GLY A 63 -7.23 10.15 14.60
N GLY A 64 -8.08 9.14 14.38
CA GLY A 64 -9.12 9.15 13.36
C GLY A 64 -10.29 10.12 13.57
N ASP A 65 -10.38 10.79 14.73
CA ASP A 65 -11.45 11.77 15.00
C ASP A 65 -10.99 13.21 14.70
N ASN A 66 -9.75 13.38 14.21
CA ASN A 66 -9.18 14.68 13.92
C ASN A 66 -9.22 14.97 12.42
N ASP A 67 -10.40 15.32 11.94
CA ASP A 67 -10.65 15.62 10.52
C ASP A 67 -9.70 16.71 9.98
N VAL A 68 -9.39 17.71 10.80
CA VAL A 68 -8.47 18.81 10.44
C VAL A 68 -7.05 18.29 10.15
N ALA A 69 -6.54 17.37 10.99
CA ALA A 69 -5.22 16.78 10.78
C ALA A 69 -5.21 15.85 9.55
N ILE A 70 -6.28 15.10 9.34
CA ILE A 70 -6.46 14.25 8.17
C ILE A 70 -6.46 15.11 6.89
N ASP A 71 -7.24 16.19 6.87
CA ASP A 71 -7.29 17.12 5.75
C ASP A 71 -5.94 17.76 5.47
N LEU A 72 -5.17 18.12 6.50
CA LEU A 72 -3.83 18.67 6.35
C LEU A 72 -2.86 17.65 5.73
N ILE A 73 -2.92 16.38 6.14
CA ILE A 73 -2.13 15.30 5.52
C ILE A 73 -2.57 15.09 4.07
N VAL A 74 -3.87 15.01 3.82
CA VAL A 74 -4.45 14.81 2.49
C VAL A 74 -4.06 15.96 1.57
N GLN A 75 -4.11 17.19 2.05
CA GLN A 75 -3.69 18.38 1.32
C GLN A 75 -2.18 18.36 1.08
N HIS A 76 -1.35 18.00 2.06
CA HIS A 76 0.09 17.85 1.88
C HIS A 76 0.42 16.79 0.83
N ILE A 77 -0.23 15.63 0.89
CA ILE A 77 -0.08 14.57 -0.10
C ILE A 77 -0.55 15.05 -1.47
N ARG A 78 -1.70 15.73 -1.57
CA ARG A 78 -2.19 16.32 -2.84
C ARG A 78 -1.27 17.40 -3.38
N THR A 79 -0.62 18.19 -2.53
CA THR A 79 0.38 19.18 -2.96
C THR A 79 1.66 18.49 -3.45
N LYS A 80 2.09 17.42 -2.78
CA LYS A 80 3.24 16.61 -3.21
C LYS A 80 2.96 15.78 -4.46
N LEU A 81 1.73 15.29 -4.64
CA LEU A 81 1.30 14.50 -5.80
C LEU A 81 0.82 15.37 -6.98
N GLY A 82 0.28 16.56 -6.68
CA GLY A 82 -0.10 17.59 -7.64
C GLY A 82 1.10 18.34 -8.21
N GLN A 83 2.31 18.07 -7.69
CA GLN A 83 3.51 18.22 -8.49
C GLN A 83 3.43 17.18 -9.62
N HIS A 84 2.87 17.61 -10.77
CA HIS A 84 2.89 16.87 -12.05
C HIS A 84 4.29 16.48 -12.54
N ASP A 85 5.30 16.78 -11.73
CA ASP A 85 6.73 16.63 -11.94
C ASP A 85 7.35 15.59 -10.99
N LEU A 86 6.57 14.64 -10.46
CA LEU A 86 7.12 13.49 -9.71
C LEU A 86 8.22 12.76 -10.49
N CYS A 87 8.08 12.65 -11.82
CA CYS A 87 9.12 12.13 -12.71
C CYS A 87 10.35 13.06 -12.82
N LYS A 88 10.21 14.37 -12.57
CA LYS A 88 11.36 15.31 -12.53
C LYS A 88 12.12 15.24 -11.20
N ILE A 89 11.43 14.90 -10.12
CA ILE A 89 12.02 14.80 -8.77
C ILE A 89 12.66 13.42 -8.57
N HIS A 90 12.09 12.37 -9.17
CA HIS A 90 12.58 11.00 -9.06
C HIS A 90 12.83 10.40 -10.45
N PRO A 91 14.10 10.34 -10.93
CA PRO A 91 14.41 9.80 -12.25
C PRO A 91 14.13 8.30 -12.39
N ASN A 92 14.01 7.58 -11.27
CA ASN A 92 13.71 6.15 -11.23
C ASN A 92 12.21 5.85 -11.08
N LEU A 93 11.34 6.88 -11.12
CA LEU A 93 9.90 6.72 -11.04
C LEU A 93 9.30 6.64 -12.45
N TYR A 94 8.71 5.48 -12.78
CA TYR A 94 8.02 5.27 -14.05
C TYR A 94 6.51 5.26 -13.80
N VAL A 95 5.80 6.19 -14.44
CA VAL A 95 4.34 6.29 -14.35
C VAL A 95 3.73 5.63 -15.57
N ILE A 96 2.86 4.64 -15.33
CA ILE A 96 2.12 3.96 -16.39
C ILE A 96 1.19 4.97 -17.06
N GLN A 97 1.20 4.98 -18.39
CA GLN A 97 0.33 5.85 -19.17
C GLN A 97 -1.14 5.60 -18.80
N THR A 98 -1.82 6.68 -18.40
CA THR A 98 -3.23 6.62 -18.03
C THR A 98 -4.11 6.55 -19.29
N THR A 99 -4.69 5.38 -19.57
CA THR A 99 -5.67 5.19 -20.67
C THR A 99 -7.10 5.31 -20.16
N TYR A 100 -8.08 5.52 -21.06
CA TYR A 100 -9.50 5.51 -20.70
C TYR A 100 -9.93 4.18 -20.03
N GLN A 101 -9.30 3.06 -20.42
CA GLN A 101 -9.54 1.76 -19.79
C GLN A 101 -9.07 1.74 -18.33
N ILE A 102 -7.83 2.16 -18.05
CA ILE A 102 -7.30 2.24 -16.69
C ILE A 102 -8.13 3.19 -15.83
N ARG A 103 -8.59 4.31 -16.40
CA ARG A 103 -9.49 5.25 -15.72
C ARG A 103 -10.83 4.60 -15.37
N GLY A 104 -11.44 3.87 -16.31
CA GLY A 104 -12.69 3.15 -16.05
C GLY A 104 -12.54 2.10 -14.95
N MET A 105 -11.43 1.35 -14.96
CA MET A 105 -11.10 0.40 -13.91
C MET A 105 -10.93 1.08 -12.54
N HIS A 106 -10.23 2.23 -12.50
CA HIS A 106 -10.10 3.03 -11.30
C HIS A 106 -11.43 3.52 -10.76
N THR A 107 -12.39 3.87 -11.62
CA THR A 107 -13.74 4.25 -11.19
C THR A 107 -14.41 3.09 -10.45
N ILE A 108 -14.35 1.87 -10.99
CA ILE A 108 -15.00 0.69 -10.39
C ILE A 108 -14.38 0.33 -9.04
N ILE A 109 -13.04 0.28 -8.95
CA ILE A 109 -12.38 -0.08 -7.68
C ILE A 109 -12.49 1.00 -6.59
N ARG A 110 -12.86 2.23 -6.96
CA ARG A 110 -13.03 3.36 -6.01
C ARG A 110 -14.48 3.60 -5.63
N ASP A 111 -15.44 3.03 -6.35
CA ASP A 111 -16.85 3.12 -6.00
C ASP A 111 -17.13 2.23 -4.78
N ALA A 112 -17.76 2.81 -3.76
CA ALA A 112 -18.10 2.15 -2.51
C ALA A 112 -19.25 1.15 -2.67
N ALA A 113 -20.04 1.25 -3.75
CA ALA A 113 -21.14 0.33 -4.05
C ALA A 113 -20.68 -0.94 -4.80
N THR A 114 -19.42 -1.02 -5.22
CA THR A 114 -18.91 -2.13 -6.03
C THR A 114 -18.91 -3.46 -5.26
N ALA A 115 -19.40 -4.52 -5.92
CA ALA A 115 -19.39 -5.85 -5.34
C ALA A 115 -17.96 -6.39 -5.15
N THR A 116 -17.76 -7.21 -4.11
CA THR A 116 -16.43 -7.75 -3.78
C THR A 116 -15.78 -8.51 -4.94
N HIS A 117 -16.58 -9.23 -5.75
CA HIS A 117 -16.07 -10.00 -6.89
C HIS A 117 -15.53 -9.08 -8.00
N ASP A 118 -16.24 -7.99 -8.31
CA ASP A 118 -15.83 -6.98 -9.28
C ASP A 118 -14.57 -6.27 -8.80
N PHE A 119 -14.54 -5.90 -7.51
CA PHE A 119 -13.36 -5.29 -6.90
C PHE A 119 -12.11 -6.15 -7.10
N ILE A 120 -12.17 -7.44 -6.76
CA ILE A 120 -11.05 -8.36 -6.92
C ILE A 120 -10.65 -8.47 -8.40
N PHE A 121 -11.62 -8.66 -9.29
CA PHE A 121 -11.37 -8.81 -10.72
C PHE A 121 -10.65 -7.60 -11.33
N TYR A 122 -11.13 -6.38 -11.04
CA TYR A 122 -10.53 -5.16 -11.58
C TYR A 122 -9.22 -4.79 -10.88
N ALA A 123 -9.07 -5.10 -9.59
CA ALA A 123 -7.81 -4.91 -8.86
C ALA A 123 -6.71 -5.82 -9.44
N ASP A 124 -6.97 -7.11 -9.63
CA ASP A 124 -6.01 -8.06 -10.21
C ASP A 124 -5.57 -7.63 -11.62
N ARG A 125 -6.52 -7.11 -12.41
CA ARG A 125 -6.21 -6.61 -13.75
C ARG A 125 -5.36 -5.34 -13.73
N LEU A 126 -5.56 -4.42 -12.77
CA LEU A 126 -4.67 -3.27 -12.58
C LEU A 126 -3.28 -3.72 -12.10
N ILE A 127 -3.21 -4.66 -11.17
CA ILE A 127 -1.94 -5.22 -10.67
C ILE A 127 -1.16 -5.83 -11.82
N ARG A 128 -1.80 -6.60 -12.70
CA ARG A 128 -1.15 -7.20 -13.86
C ARG A 128 -0.53 -6.16 -14.79
N LEU A 129 -1.23 -5.06 -15.07
CA LEU A 129 -0.67 -3.96 -15.88
C LEU A 129 0.57 -3.33 -15.22
N VAL A 130 0.54 -3.18 -13.89
CA VAL A 130 1.68 -2.66 -13.13
C VAL A 130 2.87 -3.61 -13.18
N VAL A 131 2.63 -4.90 -12.99
CA VAL A 131 3.67 -5.93 -13.04
C VAL A 131 4.27 -6.02 -14.44
N GLU A 132 3.45 -6.08 -15.49
CA GLU A 132 3.92 -6.14 -16.88
C GLU A 132 4.77 -4.92 -17.25
N HIS A 133 4.35 -3.71 -16.84
CA HIS A 133 5.15 -2.51 -17.04
C HIS A 133 6.47 -2.56 -16.26
N GLY A 134 6.44 -3.03 -15.01
CA GLY A 134 7.64 -3.20 -14.19
C GLY A 134 8.63 -4.22 -14.78
N LEU A 135 8.14 -5.33 -15.32
CA LEU A 135 8.96 -6.33 -15.98
C LEU A 135 9.65 -5.79 -17.25
N GLY A 136 9.06 -4.79 -17.91
CA GLY A 136 9.66 -4.12 -19.07
C GLY A 136 10.98 -3.38 -18.77
N HIS A 137 11.26 -3.07 -17.50
CA HIS A 137 12.50 -2.39 -17.08
C HIS A 137 13.64 -3.35 -16.73
N LEU A 138 13.41 -4.66 -16.84
CA LEU A 138 14.43 -5.65 -16.52
C LEU A 138 15.53 -5.70 -17.59
N PRO A 139 16.77 -6.02 -17.19
CA PRO A 139 17.85 -6.21 -18.14
C PRO A 139 17.53 -7.40 -19.06
N PHE A 140 17.66 -7.18 -20.36
CA PHE A 140 17.41 -8.18 -21.39
C PHE A 140 18.60 -8.29 -22.35
N GLN A 141 18.66 -9.40 -23.08
CA GLN A 141 19.66 -9.66 -24.10
C GLN A 141 18.97 -9.99 -25.43
N GLU A 142 19.55 -9.52 -26.53
CA GLU A 142 19.09 -9.86 -27.86
C GLU A 142 19.44 -11.31 -28.20
N LYS A 143 18.48 -12.05 -28.76
CA LYS A 143 18.64 -13.43 -29.16
C LYS A 143 17.97 -13.68 -30.49
N GLN A 144 18.73 -14.15 -31.48
CA GLN A 144 18.16 -14.60 -32.74
C GLN A 144 17.50 -15.97 -32.58
N VAL A 145 16.26 -16.09 -33.01
CA VAL A 145 15.48 -17.33 -32.98
C VAL A 145 15.02 -17.66 -34.38
N ILE A 146 15.10 -18.94 -34.75
CA ILE A 146 14.58 -19.45 -36.02
C ILE A 146 13.12 -19.84 -35.79
N THR A 147 12.20 -19.24 -36.53
CA THR A 147 10.79 -19.60 -36.47
C THR A 147 10.57 -21.01 -37.02
N PRO A 148 9.44 -21.67 -36.71
CA PRO A 148 9.07 -22.95 -37.34
C PRO A 148 8.98 -22.88 -38.87
N THR A 149 8.86 -21.67 -39.43
CA THR A 149 8.88 -21.38 -40.87
C THR A 149 10.28 -21.15 -41.45
N GLY A 150 11.34 -21.32 -40.65
CA GLY A 150 12.74 -21.19 -41.08
C GLY A 150 13.27 -19.75 -41.16
N LYS A 151 12.48 -18.74 -40.76
CA LYS A 151 12.90 -17.34 -40.78
C LYS A 151 13.64 -16.98 -39.49
N GLN A 152 14.77 -16.28 -39.60
CA GLN A 152 15.47 -15.73 -38.45
C GLN A 152 14.77 -14.44 -37.99
N VAL A 153 14.42 -14.38 -36.71
CA VAL A 153 13.81 -13.21 -36.06
C VAL A 153 14.65 -12.82 -34.85
N LEU A 154 14.94 -11.53 -34.72
CA LEU A 154 15.59 -10.98 -33.55
C LEU A 154 14.56 -10.87 -32.41
N CYS A 155 14.78 -11.63 -31.35
CA CYS A 155 13.93 -11.69 -30.17
C CYS A 155 14.68 -11.16 -28.94
N ILE A 156 13.96 -11.04 -27.83
CA ILE A 156 14.49 -10.60 -26.54
C ILE A 156 14.48 -11.78 -25.56
N TRP A 157 15.57 -11.95 -24.80
CA TRP A 157 15.73 -12.97 -23.76
C TRP A 157 16.04 -12.33 -22.40
N PHE A 158 15.38 -12.80 -21.34
CA PHE A 158 15.58 -12.32 -19.98
C PHE A 158 16.43 -13.33 -19.17
N PRO A 159 17.67 -12.99 -18.77
CA PRO A 159 18.57 -13.91 -18.08
C PRO A 159 18.30 -14.13 -16.57
N VAL A 160 17.33 -13.45 -15.99
CA VAL A 160 17.28 -13.21 -14.53
C VAL A 160 16.29 -14.14 -13.82
N PHE A 161 16.67 -14.69 -12.67
CA PHE A 161 15.78 -15.40 -11.74
C PHE A 161 15.08 -14.41 -10.79
N PHE A 162 13.76 -14.56 -10.61
CA PHE A 162 12.94 -13.66 -9.80
C PHE A 162 12.59 -14.24 -8.43
N VAL A 163 12.54 -13.37 -7.42
CA VAL A 163 11.97 -13.65 -6.09
C VAL A 163 10.90 -12.60 -5.81
N HIS A 164 9.67 -13.04 -5.53
CA HIS A 164 8.57 -12.15 -5.18
C HIS A 164 8.53 -11.94 -3.66
N ILE A 165 8.49 -10.69 -3.20
CA ILE A 165 8.34 -10.33 -1.79
C ILE A 165 6.98 -9.65 -1.60
N SER A 166 6.06 -10.33 -0.92
CA SER A 166 4.74 -9.77 -0.56
C SER A 166 4.80 -9.15 0.84
N PHE A 167 4.41 -7.89 0.97
CA PHE A 167 4.21 -7.27 2.28
C PHE A 167 2.80 -7.55 2.78
N LEU A 168 2.67 -8.29 3.89
CA LEU A 168 1.40 -8.49 4.57
C LEU A 168 1.10 -7.23 5.41
N LEU A 169 0.29 -6.31 4.88
CA LEU A 169 -0.28 -5.22 5.66
C LEU A 169 -1.29 -5.82 6.64
N LYS A 170 -0.94 -5.82 7.91
CA LYS A 170 -1.65 -6.49 9.01
C LYS A 170 -2.43 -5.48 9.87
#